data_AF-A0A2T9X352-F1
#
_entry.id   AF-A0A2T9X352-F1
#
_cell.length_a   1.000
_cell.length_b   1.000
_cell.length_c   1.000
_cell.angle_alpha   90.00
_cell.angle_beta   90.00
_cell.angle_gamma   90.00
#
_symmetry.space_group_name_H-M   'P 1'
#
loop_
_entity.id
_entity.type
_entity.pdbx_description
1 polymer ?
#
loop_
_entity_poly.entity_id
_entity_poly.type
_entity_poly.pdbx_seq_one_letter_code
_entity_poly.pdbx_strand_id
1 'polypeptide(L)'
;MICNIPKVTVTTWNSNNVILVGPTYKQYLDKALNSIRNNDIASIIGQPGMGKTTILKKVQEIVKDALYMDLASKNEIEDEFWSKIDKNEIRQKVLPRLDKKKYGYSFWKRLLGVKFEDWLMRVCGKYNDPLLRLYCFDYQKDFDGMIKAISDLKEIEHLSLLIDEVRENHIPKIHRLINSGLGVPILMAVPTEVYSKITDLAIRRRLDESRISLDNALTSEDIKEIVDAYCHEISDDLFPIVLSLWNGRELNTVSSILQFMKSEVEKFEKECSNSQDVVNCVKEKLKESHSLKNPEEESKQLEKMIRDLLSSLTKEFQVTYVHPRGKRVEVKGKYITLGIFFIKDGNAYVGLVKLLNDDRTDDDEVKLLSMLEKVEHEKKEYPVEKRFIITNSQKLNVDSTVTKVELTTMEAIRILQGDSEILEEKLKEILNSFSTKTSSASAVVST
;
A
#
# COMPACT_ATOMS: atom_id res chain seq x y z
N MET A 1 5.74 24.44 5.77
CA MET A 1 5.05 23.13 5.79
C MET A 1 5.95 22.21 6.58
N ILE A 2 5.38 21.60 7.60
CA ILE A 2 6.07 20.65 8.50
C ILE A 2 6.43 19.37 7.74
N CYS A 3 5.66 19.03 6.71
CA CYS A 3 5.93 17.90 5.83
C CYS A 3 6.08 18.32 4.36
N ASN A 4 6.95 17.61 3.63
CA ASN A 4 7.24 17.82 2.21
C ASN A 4 6.47 16.83 1.32
N ILE A 5 5.19 16.58 1.60
CA ILE A 5 4.36 15.65 0.82
C ILE A 5 3.84 16.34 -0.46
N PRO A 6 4.03 15.74 -1.66
CA PRO A 6 3.51 16.31 -2.90
C PRO A 6 1.99 16.52 -2.86
N LYS A 7 1.50 17.55 -3.58
CA LYS A 7 0.07 17.86 -3.65
C LYS A 7 -0.76 16.67 -4.16
N VAL A 8 -0.20 15.87 -5.08
CA VAL A 8 -0.80 14.64 -5.60
C VAL A 8 0.11 13.48 -5.24
N THR A 9 -0.42 12.49 -4.52
CA THR A 9 0.33 11.31 -4.06
C THR A 9 0.43 10.22 -5.13
N VAL A 10 -0.46 10.22 -6.11
CA VAL A 10 -0.31 9.50 -7.37
C VAL A 10 0.60 10.35 -8.24
N THR A 11 1.82 9.88 -8.48
CA THR A 11 2.85 10.55 -9.30
C THR A 11 2.25 11.07 -10.60
N THR A 12 1.99 12.38 -10.66
CA THR A 12 1.66 13.06 -11.91
C THR A 12 2.94 13.31 -12.69
N TRP A 13 2.79 13.38 -14.02
CA TRP A 13 3.83 13.50 -15.06
C TRP A 13 5.01 14.45 -14.79
N ASN A 14 4.85 15.42 -13.88
CA ASN A 14 5.79 16.52 -13.62
C ASN A 14 6.33 16.57 -12.18
N SER A 15 6.14 15.51 -11.39
CA SER A 15 6.62 15.48 -10.00
C SER A 15 8.12 15.20 -9.94
N ASN A 16 8.94 16.24 -10.18
CA ASN A 16 10.42 16.17 -10.15
C ASN A 16 11.02 15.85 -8.77
N ASN A 17 10.21 15.68 -7.72
CA ASN A 17 10.66 15.59 -6.32
C ASN A 17 10.06 14.38 -5.56
N VAL A 18 9.72 13.27 -6.23
CA VAL A 18 9.28 12.08 -5.49
C VAL A 18 10.49 11.34 -4.94
N ILE A 19 10.51 11.18 -3.62
CA ILE A 19 11.58 10.48 -2.91
C ILE A 19 11.19 9.00 -2.84
N LEU A 20 12.03 8.13 -3.42
CA LEU A 20 11.93 6.69 -3.27
C LEU A 20 12.73 6.30 -2.03
N VAL A 21 12.03 5.93 -0.95
CA VAL A 21 12.61 5.55 0.34
C VAL A 21 12.05 4.22 0.80
N GLY A 22 12.74 3.59 1.75
CA GLY A 22 12.47 2.24 2.21
C GLY A 22 13.50 1.24 1.66
N PRO A 23 14.05 0.35 2.51
CA PRO A 23 15.01 -0.67 2.08
C PRO A 23 14.45 -1.57 0.98
N THR A 24 13.17 -1.90 1.02
CA THR A 24 12.53 -2.79 0.04
C THR A 24 12.42 -2.11 -1.32
N TYR A 25 12.04 -0.83 -1.34
CA TYR A 25 11.94 -0.03 -2.56
C TYR A 25 13.31 0.25 -3.22
N LYS A 26 14.36 0.44 -2.42
CA LYS A 26 15.74 0.53 -2.91
C LYS A 26 16.16 -0.77 -3.62
N GLN A 27 15.87 -1.93 -3.02
CA GLN A 27 16.13 -3.23 -3.65
C GLN A 27 15.34 -3.42 -4.95
N TYR A 28 14.09 -2.96 -5.02
CA TYR A 28 13.31 -3.02 -6.25
C TYR A 28 13.86 -2.12 -7.35
N LEU A 29 14.33 -0.91 -6.99
CA LEU A 29 15.03 -0.05 -7.94
C LEU A 29 16.31 -0.73 -8.45
N ASP A 30 17.12 -1.33 -7.57
CA ASP A 30 18.32 -2.04 -7.97
C ASP A 30 18.01 -3.22 -8.90
N LYS A 31 16.96 -3.99 -8.61
CA LYS A 31 16.49 -5.06 -9.51
C LYS A 31 16.08 -4.51 -10.88
N ALA A 32 15.32 -3.41 -10.91
CA ALA A 32 14.91 -2.78 -12.16
C ALA A 32 16.11 -2.26 -12.98
N LEU A 33 17.09 -1.64 -12.33
CA LEU A 33 18.33 -1.19 -12.97
C LEU A 33 19.17 -2.36 -13.48
N ASN A 34 19.25 -3.46 -12.74
CA ASN A 34 19.95 -4.67 -13.16
C ASN A 34 19.29 -5.31 -14.39
N SER A 35 17.95 -5.35 -14.45
CA SER A 35 17.24 -5.82 -15.65
C SER A 35 17.60 -4.99 -16.89
N ILE A 36 17.72 -3.66 -16.75
CA ILE A 36 18.15 -2.81 -17.86
C ILE A 36 19.59 -3.12 -18.28
N ARG A 37 20.52 -3.25 -17.31
CA ARG A 37 21.94 -3.56 -17.60
C ARG A 37 22.12 -4.90 -18.32
N ASN A 38 21.26 -5.87 -18.02
CA ASN A 38 21.28 -7.20 -18.62
C ASN A 38 20.53 -7.29 -19.96
N ASN A 39 19.89 -6.20 -20.41
CA ASN A 39 18.97 -6.17 -21.55
C ASN A 39 17.76 -7.11 -21.39
N ASP A 40 17.29 -7.29 -20.15
CA ASP A 40 16.16 -8.14 -19.81
C ASP A 40 14.82 -7.43 -20.05
N ILE A 41 13.77 -8.24 -20.16
CA ILE A 41 12.39 -7.79 -20.07
C ILE A 41 11.91 -8.02 -18.65
N ALA A 42 11.47 -6.97 -17.98
CA ALA A 42 11.05 -7.01 -16.59
C ALA A 42 9.69 -6.35 -16.39
N SER A 43 8.97 -6.80 -15.37
CA SER A 43 7.66 -6.27 -15.01
C SER A 43 7.63 -5.86 -13.53
N ILE A 44 7.10 -4.67 -13.27
CA ILE A 44 6.78 -4.19 -11.93
C ILE A 44 5.27 -4.37 -11.75
N ILE A 45 4.88 -5.36 -10.96
CA ILE A 45 3.48 -5.73 -10.74
C ILE A 45 3.06 -5.31 -9.35
N GLY A 46 1.92 -4.63 -9.24
CA GLY A 46 1.38 -4.23 -7.95
C GLY A 46 0.05 -3.48 -8.04
N GLN A 47 -0.65 -3.42 -6.92
CA GLN A 47 -1.88 -2.62 -6.80
C GLN A 47 -1.65 -1.12 -7.11
N PRO A 48 -2.72 -0.38 -7.46
CA PRO A 48 -2.66 1.08 -7.54
C PRO A 48 -2.08 1.70 -6.25
N GLY A 49 -1.26 2.75 -6.37
CA GLY A 49 -0.70 3.44 -5.21
C GLY A 49 0.52 2.78 -4.54
N MET A 50 1.04 1.66 -5.06
CA MET A 50 2.20 0.96 -4.50
C MET A 50 3.58 1.50 -4.91
N GLY A 51 3.64 2.55 -5.74
CA GLY A 51 4.92 3.16 -6.16
C GLY A 51 5.55 2.61 -7.45
N LYS A 52 4.79 1.91 -8.31
CA LYS A 52 5.27 1.41 -9.63
C LYS A 52 5.87 2.52 -10.49
N THR A 53 5.08 3.56 -10.74
CA THR A 53 5.49 4.76 -11.49
C THR A 53 6.69 5.45 -10.85
N THR A 54 6.75 5.52 -9.51
CA THR A 54 7.90 6.10 -8.80
C THR A 54 9.19 5.35 -9.11
N ILE A 55 9.17 4.01 -9.10
CA ILE A 55 10.33 3.19 -9.47
C ILE A 55 10.71 3.46 -10.94
N LEU A 56 9.75 3.45 -11.87
CA LEU A 56 10.03 3.73 -13.29
C LEU A 56 10.64 5.13 -13.50
N LYS A 57 10.14 6.15 -12.81
CA LYS A 57 10.69 7.51 -12.87
C LYS A 57 12.11 7.59 -12.32
N LYS A 58 12.40 6.89 -11.21
CA LYS A 58 13.77 6.81 -10.69
C LYS A 58 14.72 6.08 -11.63
N VAL A 59 14.24 5.05 -12.30
CA VAL A 59 15.00 4.39 -13.37
C VAL A 59 15.28 5.38 -14.51
N GLN A 60 14.28 6.16 -14.95
CA GLN A 60 14.44 7.18 -15.99
C GLN A 60 15.47 8.27 -15.60
N GLU A 61 15.46 8.72 -14.34
CA GLU A 61 16.43 9.70 -13.83
C GLU A 61 17.88 9.18 -13.92
N ILE A 62 18.08 7.87 -13.70
CA ILE A 62 19.40 7.23 -13.70
C ILE A 62 19.83 6.81 -15.13
N VAL A 63 18.89 6.29 -15.92
CA VAL A 63 19.09 5.83 -17.30
C VAL A 63 18.62 6.90 -18.27
N LYS A 64 19.52 7.84 -18.59
CA LYS A 64 19.20 9.06 -19.35
C LYS A 64 18.62 8.81 -20.75
N ASP A 65 19.00 7.71 -21.39
CA ASP A 65 18.54 7.35 -22.75
C ASP A 65 17.29 6.45 -22.74
N ALA A 66 16.59 6.38 -21.60
CA ALA A 66 15.36 5.61 -21.47
C ALA A 66 14.14 6.37 -22.04
N LEU A 67 13.44 5.73 -22.97
CA LEU A 67 12.19 6.21 -23.53
C LEU A 67 11.03 5.85 -22.59
N TYR A 68 10.49 6.88 -21.91
CA TYR A 68 9.34 6.73 -21.03
C TYR A 68 8.03 6.91 -21.81
N MET A 69 7.22 5.85 -21.83
CA MET A 69 5.92 5.80 -22.47
C MET A 69 4.83 5.67 -21.40
N ASP A 70 3.97 6.67 -21.28
CA ASP A 70 2.82 6.64 -20.37
C ASP A 70 1.54 6.31 -21.15
N LEU A 71 0.95 5.16 -20.84
CA LEU A 71 -0.26 4.70 -21.52
C LEU A 71 -1.56 5.13 -20.83
N ALA A 72 -1.52 5.98 -19.81
CA ALA A 72 -2.72 6.44 -19.08
C ALA A 72 -3.78 7.10 -19.97
N SER A 73 -3.34 7.82 -21.01
CA SER A 73 -4.20 8.61 -21.91
C SER A 73 -4.22 8.11 -23.35
N LYS A 74 -3.59 6.97 -23.64
CA LYS A 74 -3.42 6.43 -24.98
C LYS A 74 -4.04 5.04 -25.07
N ASN A 75 -4.79 4.80 -26.15
CA ASN A 75 -5.38 3.50 -26.42
C ASN A 75 -4.35 2.52 -27.00
N GLU A 76 -3.31 3.03 -27.65
CA GLU A 76 -2.32 2.24 -28.38
C GLU A 76 -0.89 2.66 -28.03
N ILE A 77 0.02 1.69 -27.99
CA ILE A 77 1.42 1.88 -27.56
C ILE A 77 2.20 2.71 -28.57
N GLU A 78 1.98 2.47 -29.87
CA GLU A 78 2.68 3.18 -30.93
C GLU A 78 2.36 4.68 -30.96
N ASP A 79 1.15 5.07 -30.54
CA ASP A 79 0.75 6.48 -30.50
C ASP A 79 1.58 7.25 -29.47
N GLU A 80 1.81 6.63 -28.30
CA GLU A 80 2.67 7.21 -27.28
C GLU A 80 4.12 7.23 -27.77
N PHE A 81 4.63 6.13 -28.32
CA PHE A 81 5.98 6.06 -28.87
C PHE A 81 6.25 7.17 -29.89
N TRP A 82 5.40 7.31 -30.90
CA TRP A 82 5.59 8.30 -31.96
C TRP A 82 5.48 9.74 -31.46
N SER A 83 4.76 9.98 -30.37
CA SER A 83 4.69 11.30 -29.74
C SER A 83 5.98 11.72 -29.01
N LYS A 84 6.81 10.75 -28.62
CA LYS A 84 8.06 10.97 -27.87
C LYS A 84 9.30 11.12 -28.76
N ILE A 85 9.20 10.70 -30.01
CA ILE A 85 10.34 10.69 -30.91
C ILE A 85 10.54 12.06 -31.58
N ASP A 86 11.65 12.72 -31.28
CA ASP A 86 12.08 13.94 -31.99
C ASP A 86 12.89 13.59 -33.25
N LYS A 87 12.28 13.86 -34.41
CA LYS A 87 12.89 13.62 -35.73
C LYS A 87 14.17 14.44 -35.94
N ASN A 88 14.22 15.66 -35.39
CA ASN A 88 15.36 16.55 -35.58
C ASN A 88 16.54 16.11 -34.72
N GLU A 89 16.29 15.68 -33.48
CA GLU A 89 17.32 15.13 -32.61
C GLU A 89 17.95 13.87 -33.23
N ILE A 90 17.13 12.94 -33.72
CA ILE A 90 17.61 11.73 -34.41
C ILE A 90 18.46 12.10 -35.63
N ARG A 91 18.00 13.05 -36.45
CA ARG A 91 18.75 13.51 -37.63
C ARG A 91 20.13 14.04 -37.24
N GLN A 92 20.22 14.84 -36.18
CA GLN A 92 21.49 15.38 -35.70
C GLN A 92 22.44 14.28 -35.19
N LYS A 93 21.91 13.27 -34.48
CA LYS A 93 22.69 12.11 -34.01
C LYS A 93 23.21 11.23 -35.16
N VAL A 94 22.40 11.07 -36.20
CA VAL A 94 22.69 10.16 -37.33
C VAL A 94 23.57 10.81 -38.39
N LEU A 95 23.40 12.10 -38.68
CA LEU A 95 24.09 12.78 -39.79
C LEU A 95 25.63 12.60 -39.77
N PRO A 96 26.33 12.69 -38.62
CA PRO A 96 27.77 12.45 -38.56
C PRO A 96 28.19 11.01 -38.89
N ARG A 97 27.28 10.04 -38.77
CA ARG A 97 27.53 8.61 -38.99
C ARG A 97 27.27 8.16 -40.44
N LEU A 98 26.69 9.03 -41.28
CA LEU A 98 26.36 8.70 -42.67
C LEU A 98 27.59 8.83 -43.59
N ASP A 99 27.91 7.76 -44.33
CA ASP A 99 28.99 7.76 -45.32
C ASP A 99 28.57 8.41 -46.64
N LYS A 100 29.17 9.57 -46.93
CA LYS A 100 28.99 10.32 -48.18
C LYS A 100 29.18 9.47 -49.44
N LYS A 101 30.18 8.58 -49.46
CA LYS A 101 30.49 7.76 -50.64
C LYS A 101 29.41 6.69 -50.85
N LYS A 102 28.99 6.01 -49.79
CA LYS A 102 27.93 4.98 -49.81
C LYS A 102 26.64 5.47 -50.47
N TYR A 103 26.25 6.72 -50.23
CA TYR A 103 25.03 7.30 -50.78
C TYR A 103 25.26 8.07 -52.09
N GLY A 104 26.42 7.92 -52.74
CA GLY A 104 26.71 8.51 -54.05
C GLY A 104 26.89 10.02 -54.04
N TYR A 105 27.28 10.62 -52.92
CA TYR A 105 27.60 12.05 -52.84
C TYR A 105 29.02 12.29 -53.40
N SER A 106 29.10 12.81 -54.62
CA SER A 106 30.36 13.00 -55.36
C SER A 106 30.89 14.44 -55.26
N PHE A 107 32.16 14.63 -55.60
CA PHE A 107 32.81 15.94 -55.68
C PHE A 107 32.06 16.93 -56.57
N TRP A 108 31.49 16.46 -57.70
CA TRP A 108 30.68 17.27 -58.60
C TRP A 108 29.42 17.83 -57.94
N LYS A 109 28.76 17.06 -57.07
CA LYS A 109 27.57 17.53 -56.33
C LYS A 109 27.93 18.63 -55.34
N ARG A 110 29.09 18.53 -54.70
CA ARG A 110 29.63 19.57 -53.83
C ARG A 110 29.97 20.85 -54.63
N LEU A 111 30.53 20.71 -55.82
CA LEU A 111 30.94 21.84 -56.68
C LEU A 111 29.72 22.59 -57.27
N LEU A 112 28.62 21.89 -57.51
CA LEU A 112 27.32 22.47 -57.88
C LEU A 112 26.53 23.06 -56.69
N GLY A 113 27.14 23.15 -55.50
CA GLY A 113 26.53 23.75 -54.31
C GLY A 113 25.48 22.90 -53.60
N VAL A 114 25.31 21.62 -53.95
CA VAL A 114 24.33 20.74 -53.30
C VAL A 114 24.86 20.29 -51.94
N LYS A 115 24.18 20.66 -50.85
CA LYS A 115 24.55 20.18 -49.51
C LYS A 115 24.29 18.67 -49.39
N PHE A 116 25.09 17.99 -48.58
CA PHE A 116 24.95 16.55 -48.39
C PHE A 116 23.57 16.18 -47.81
N GLU A 117 23.04 16.99 -46.90
CA GLU A 117 21.70 16.86 -46.32
C GLU A 117 20.60 16.91 -47.38
N ASP A 118 20.65 17.90 -48.29
CA ASP A 118 19.71 18.01 -49.41
C ASP A 118 19.79 16.80 -50.34
N TRP A 119 20.99 16.24 -50.52
CA TRP A 119 21.20 15.02 -51.29
C TRP A 119 20.60 13.79 -50.60
N LEU A 120 20.79 13.65 -49.28
CA LEU A 120 20.24 12.56 -48.49
C LEU A 120 18.71 12.53 -48.57
N MET A 121 18.06 13.68 -48.49
CA MET A 121 16.60 13.79 -48.65
C MET A 121 16.10 13.29 -50.02
N ARG A 122 16.89 13.42 -51.09
CA ARG A 122 16.54 12.94 -52.45
C ARG A 122 16.77 11.44 -52.65
N VAL A 123 17.48 10.79 -51.74
CA VAL A 123 17.79 9.35 -51.81
C VAL A 123 17.12 8.54 -50.69
N CYS A 124 16.29 9.18 -49.87
CA CYS A 124 15.37 8.49 -48.96
C CYS A 124 14.58 7.39 -49.70
N GLY A 125 14.42 6.23 -49.07
CA GLY A 125 13.74 5.06 -49.64
C GLY A 125 14.52 4.29 -50.71
N LYS A 126 15.68 4.79 -51.19
CA LYS A 126 16.47 4.10 -52.24
C LYS A 126 17.44 3.05 -51.71
N TYR A 127 17.79 3.11 -50.43
CA TYR A 127 18.71 2.18 -49.79
C TYR A 127 18.05 1.53 -48.59
N ASN A 128 18.21 0.21 -48.45
CA ASN A 128 17.78 -0.53 -47.26
C ASN A 128 18.83 -0.38 -46.14
N ASP A 129 18.96 0.83 -45.60
CA ASP A 129 20.00 1.21 -44.63
C ASP A 129 19.39 1.84 -43.37
N PRO A 130 19.69 1.34 -42.15
CA PRO A 130 19.13 1.85 -40.90
C PRO A 130 19.41 3.34 -40.67
N LEU A 131 20.65 3.78 -40.90
CA LEU A 131 21.04 5.18 -40.68
C LEU A 131 20.30 6.10 -41.65
N LEU A 132 20.20 5.74 -42.93
CA LEU A 132 19.45 6.55 -43.88
C LEU A 132 17.95 6.60 -43.54
N ARG A 133 17.35 5.49 -43.11
CA ARG A 133 15.94 5.47 -42.67
C ARG A 133 15.70 6.36 -41.45
N LEU A 134 16.57 6.30 -40.45
CA LEU A 134 16.49 7.18 -39.27
C LEU A 134 16.62 8.65 -39.67
N TYR A 135 17.58 8.99 -40.53
CA TYR A 135 17.77 10.36 -41.02
C TYR A 135 16.54 10.87 -41.79
N CYS A 136 16.01 10.06 -42.72
CA CYS A 136 14.82 10.40 -43.50
C CYS A 136 13.55 10.38 -42.64
N PHE A 137 13.57 9.65 -41.52
CA PHE A 137 12.43 9.32 -40.69
C PHE A 137 11.31 8.61 -41.48
N ASP A 138 11.73 7.69 -42.35
CA ASP A 138 10.87 6.97 -43.29
C ASP A 138 10.30 5.69 -42.65
N TYR A 139 9.36 5.90 -41.72
CA TYR A 139 8.66 4.84 -41.01
C TYR A 139 7.15 5.08 -41.07
N GLN A 140 6.40 3.99 -41.27
CA GLN A 140 4.95 3.98 -41.02
C GLN A 140 4.68 4.34 -39.56
N LYS A 141 3.57 5.03 -39.29
CA LYS A 141 3.20 5.52 -37.96
C LYS A 141 2.32 4.54 -37.20
N ASP A 142 2.57 3.25 -37.41
CA ASP A 142 1.88 2.14 -36.78
C ASP A 142 2.85 1.33 -35.90
N PHE A 143 2.35 0.24 -35.32
CA PHE A 143 3.12 -0.65 -34.46
C PHE A 143 4.30 -1.31 -35.19
N ASP A 144 4.15 -1.75 -36.44
CA ASP A 144 5.23 -2.41 -37.17
C ASP A 144 6.34 -1.42 -37.55
N GLY A 145 5.96 -0.19 -37.92
CA GLY A 145 6.87 0.92 -38.08
C GLY A 145 7.62 1.26 -36.79
N MET A 146 6.96 1.17 -35.62
CA MET A 146 7.60 1.37 -34.32
C MET A 146 8.65 0.29 -34.05
N ILE A 147 8.33 -0.99 -34.24
CA ILE A 147 9.30 -2.10 -34.07
C ILE A 147 10.54 -1.88 -34.95
N LYS A 148 10.32 -1.50 -36.21
CA LYS A 148 11.41 -1.22 -37.15
C LYS A 148 12.25 -0.01 -36.72
N ALA A 149 11.61 1.07 -36.24
CA ALA A 149 12.31 2.25 -35.75
C ALA A 149 13.14 1.95 -34.49
N ILE A 150 12.61 1.18 -33.53
CA ILE A 150 13.36 0.73 -32.34
C ILE A 150 14.57 -0.12 -32.76
N SER A 151 14.38 -1.04 -33.72
CA SER A 151 15.47 -1.86 -34.24
C SER A 151 16.56 -1.06 -34.94
N ASP A 152 16.21 0.06 -35.58
CA ASP A 152 17.21 0.92 -36.22
C ASP A 152 17.86 1.86 -35.17
N LEU A 153 17.10 2.39 -34.20
CA LEU A 153 17.59 3.29 -33.14
C LEU A 153 18.63 2.65 -32.24
N LYS A 154 18.46 1.36 -31.89
CA LYS A 154 19.43 0.64 -31.04
C LYS A 154 20.84 0.56 -31.65
N GLU A 155 20.97 0.73 -32.97
CA GLU A 155 22.28 0.74 -33.65
C GLU A 155 23.05 2.05 -33.42
N ILE A 156 22.36 3.11 -32.97
CA ILE A 156 22.96 4.42 -32.76
C ILE A 156 23.06 4.86 -31.30
N GLU A 157 22.19 4.35 -30.44
CA GLU A 157 22.14 4.71 -29.03
C GLU A 157 21.68 3.53 -28.15
N HIS A 158 22.03 3.56 -26.88
CA HIS A 158 21.52 2.61 -25.90
C HIS A 158 20.07 2.97 -25.57
N LEU A 159 19.14 2.30 -26.24
CA LEU A 159 17.72 2.50 -26.02
C LEU A 159 17.24 1.60 -24.87
N SER A 160 16.39 2.13 -23.99
CA SER A 160 15.63 1.35 -23.00
C SER A 160 14.17 1.80 -23.04
N LEU A 161 13.22 0.86 -22.93
CA LEU A 161 11.79 1.19 -22.96
C LEU A 161 11.21 1.09 -21.54
N LEU A 162 10.66 2.18 -21.04
CA LEU A 162 9.93 2.23 -19.77
C LEU A 162 8.45 2.44 -20.09
N ILE A 163 7.61 1.46 -19.80
CA ILE A 163 6.19 1.48 -20.16
C ILE A 163 5.36 1.54 -18.88
N ASP A 164 4.63 2.63 -18.68
CA ASP A 164 3.77 2.82 -17.51
C ASP A 164 2.30 2.62 -17.85
N GLU A 165 1.48 2.35 -16.82
CA GLU A 165 0.02 2.25 -16.92
C GLU A 165 -0.47 1.24 -17.98
N VAL A 166 0.16 0.05 -18.01
CA VAL A 166 -0.24 -1.04 -18.92
C VAL A 166 -1.68 -1.50 -18.60
N ARG A 167 -2.51 -1.58 -19.64
CA ARG A 167 -3.92 -2.02 -19.57
C ARG A 167 -4.11 -3.31 -20.37
N GLU A 168 -5.24 -3.97 -20.17
CA GLU A 168 -5.57 -5.25 -20.78
C GLU A 168 -5.51 -5.23 -22.32
N ASN A 169 -5.99 -4.16 -22.94
CA ASN A 169 -5.93 -3.96 -24.39
C ASN A 169 -4.50 -3.82 -24.95
N HIS A 170 -3.51 -3.45 -24.12
CA HIS A 170 -2.11 -3.30 -24.55
C HIS A 170 -1.35 -4.63 -24.57
N ILE A 171 -1.83 -5.65 -23.86
CA ILE A 171 -1.14 -6.94 -23.68
C ILE A 171 -0.78 -7.63 -25.01
N PRO A 172 -1.68 -7.73 -26.00
CA PRO A 172 -1.33 -8.36 -27.29
C PRO A 172 -0.17 -7.66 -28.00
N LYS A 173 -0.11 -6.32 -27.94
CA LYS A 173 0.98 -5.54 -28.55
C LYS A 173 2.27 -5.65 -27.76
N ILE A 174 2.21 -5.64 -26.43
CA ILE A 174 3.37 -5.92 -25.57
C ILE A 174 3.96 -7.29 -25.90
N HIS A 175 3.13 -8.32 -26.08
CA HIS A 175 3.59 -9.65 -26.46
C HIS A 175 4.33 -9.65 -27.81
N ARG A 176 3.77 -8.96 -28.82
CA ARG A 176 4.43 -8.80 -30.12
C ARG A 176 5.76 -8.04 -30.00
N LEU A 177 5.81 -7.01 -29.16
CA LEU A 177 7.04 -6.24 -28.90
C LEU A 177 8.12 -7.14 -28.28
N ILE A 178 7.78 -7.91 -27.24
CA ILE A 178 8.69 -8.86 -26.60
C ILE A 178 9.20 -9.91 -27.61
N ASN A 179 8.29 -10.51 -28.38
CA ASN A 179 8.64 -11.57 -29.34
C ASN A 179 9.38 -11.06 -30.58
N SER A 180 9.37 -9.76 -30.84
CA SER A 180 10.16 -9.19 -31.94
C SER A 180 11.67 -9.28 -31.70
N GLY A 181 12.11 -9.62 -30.47
CA GLY A 181 13.50 -9.98 -30.20
C GLY A 181 14.48 -8.84 -30.42
N LEU A 182 14.05 -7.60 -30.14
CA LEU A 182 14.83 -6.40 -30.45
C LEU A 182 16.15 -6.31 -29.67
N GLY A 183 16.28 -7.05 -28.56
CA GLY A 183 17.47 -6.99 -27.69
C GLY A 183 17.57 -5.66 -26.94
N VAL A 184 16.45 -4.97 -26.78
CA VAL A 184 16.32 -3.70 -26.06
C VAL A 184 15.66 -4.01 -24.71
N PRO A 185 16.19 -3.54 -23.57
CA PRO A 185 15.55 -3.74 -22.27
C PRO A 185 14.18 -3.08 -22.22
N ILE A 186 13.22 -3.79 -21.64
CA ILE A 186 11.84 -3.34 -21.49
C ILE A 186 11.44 -3.48 -20.02
N LEU A 187 11.09 -2.38 -19.38
CA LEU A 187 10.57 -2.38 -18.01
C LEU A 187 9.13 -1.85 -18.03
N MET A 188 8.19 -2.67 -17.56
CA MET A 188 6.75 -2.37 -17.63
C MET A 188 6.13 -2.29 -16.25
N ALA A 189 5.34 -1.27 -15.96
CA ALA A 189 4.47 -1.24 -14.78
C ALA A 189 3.08 -1.79 -15.15
N VAL A 190 2.72 -2.91 -14.53
CA VAL A 190 1.47 -3.62 -14.81
C VAL A 190 0.63 -3.68 -13.52
N PRO A 191 -0.63 -3.22 -13.53
CA PRO A 191 -1.54 -3.42 -12.41
C PRO A 191 -1.77 -4.91 -12.15
N THR A 192 -1.87 -5.31 -10.88
CA THR A 192 -2.10 -6.71 -10.49
C THR A 192 -3.36 -7.31 -11.12
N GLU A 193 -4.42 -6.50 -11.27
CA GLU A 193 -5.66 -6.91 -11.95
C GLU A 193 -5.44 -7.20 -13.45
N VAL A 194 -4.61 -6.40 -14.12
CA VAL A 194 -4.31 -6.63 -15.54
C VAL A 194 -3.48 -7.89 -15.69
N TYR A 195 -2.45 -8.05 -14.84
CA TYR A 195 -1.61 -9.25 -14.84
C TYR A 195 -2.41 -10.53 -14.56
N SER A 196 -3.37 -10.51 -13.62
CA SER A 196 -4.17 -11.70 -13.28
C SER A 196 -5.10 -12.16 -14.41
N LYS A 197 -5.50 -11.26 -15.32
CA LYS A 197 -6.31 -11.56 -16.50
C LYS A 197 -5.50 -12.12 -17.67
N ILE A 198 -4.17 -12.11 -17.61
CA ILE A 198 -3.33 -12.68 -18.67
C ILE A 198 -3.43 -14.21 -18.65
N THR A 199 -4.23 -14.75 -19.56
CA THR A 199 -4.44 -16.20 -19.72
C THR A 199 -3.37 -16.87 -20.58
N ASP A 200 -2.68 -16.10 -21.43
CA ASP A 200 -1.59 -16.62 -22.27
C ASP A 200 -0.36 -16.95 -21.41
N LEU A 201 -0.05 -18.23 -21.30
CA LEU A 201 1.08 -18.75 -20.53
C LEU A 201 2.44 -18.31 -21.08
N ALA A 202 2.57 -18.04 -22.39
CA ALA A 202 3.82 -17.59 -22.98
C ALA A 202 4.12 -16.15 -22.56
N ILE A 203 3.11 -15.27 -22.59
CA ILE A 203 3.22 -13.89 -22.09
C ILE A 203 3.54 -13.89 -20.61
N ARG A 204 2.80 -14.68 -19.83
CA ARG A 204 2.97 -14.74 -18.38
C ARG A 204 4.37 -15.18 -17.98
N ARG A 205 4.93 -16.20 -18.64
CA ARG A 205 6.32 -16.64 -18.43
C ARG A 205 7.33 -15.51 -18.67
N ARG A 206 7.17 -14.73 -19.74
CA ARG A 206 8.04 -13.58 -20.03
C ARG A 206 7.93 -12.47 -18.99
N LEU A 207 6.73 -12.21 -18.49
CA LEU A 207 6.54 -11.22 -17.42
C LEU A 207 7.09 -11.72 -16.07
N ASP A 208 7.07 -13.04 -15.84
CA ASP A 208 7.56 -13.69 -14.62
C ASP A 208 9.07 -13.88 -14.58
N GLU A 209 9.75 -13.96 -15.73
CA GLU A 209 11.22 -14.14 -15.85
C GLU A 209 12.00 -13.12 -14.99
N SER A 210 11.59 -11.84 -15.01
CA SER A 210 12.18 -10.77 -14.20
C SER A 210 11.09 -9.92 -13.53
N ARG A 211 10.23 -10.58 -12.75
CA ARG A 211 9.13 -9.94 -12.01
C ARG A 211 9.59 -9.27 -10.72
N ILE A 212 9.18 -8.01 -10.54
CA ILE A 212 9.24 -7.24 -9.31
C ILE A 212 7.81 -7.09 -8.78
N SER A 213 7.47 -7.80 -7.71
CA SER A 213 6.11 -7.77 -7.15
C SER A 213 6.01 -6.83 -5.95
N LEU A 214 5.05 -5.91 -5.97
CA LEU A 214 4.80 -4.92 -4.91
C LEU A 214 3.61 -5.25 -4.01
N ASP A 215 2.87 -6.34 -4.28
CA ASP A 215 1.59 -6.65 -3.60
C ASP A 215 1.70 -6.88 -2.08
N ASN A 216 2.92 -7.08 -1.54
CA ASN A 216 3.21 -7.16 -0.10
C ASN A 216 4.53 -6.42 0.25
N ALA A 217 4.81 -5.32 -0.44
CA ALA A 217 6.13 -4.66 -0.38
C ALA A 217 6.42 -3.91 0.93
N LEU A 218 5.39 -3.44 1.63
CA LEU A 218 5.57 -2.54 2.76
C LEU A 218 5.98 -3.31 4.02
N THR A 219 7.10 -2.92 4.61
CA THR A 219 7.54 -3.35 5.94
C THR A 219 7.45 -2.19 6.94
N SER A 220 7.56 -2.50 8.24
CA SER A 220 7.67 -1.48 9.30
C SER A 220 8.82 -0.50 9.04
N GLU A 221 9.95 -1.00 8.56
CA GLU A 221 11.15 -0.23 8.22
C GLU A 221 10.91 0.69 7.02
N ASP A 222 10.21 0.19 5.99
CA ASP A 222 9.81 1.03 4.84
C ASP A 222 8.90 2.17 5.29
N ILE A 223 7.91 1.89 6.13
CA ILE A 223 6.99 2.90 6.67
C ILE A 223 7.76 3.94 7.48
N LYS A 224 8.72 3.51 8.31
CA LYS A 224 9.55 4.41 9.10
C LYS A 224 10.36 5.36 8.20
N GLU A 225 11.05 4.83 7.18
CA GLU A 225 11.79 5.65 6.23
C GLU A 225 10.88 6.59 5.42
N ILE A 226 9.67 6.15 5.04
CA ILE A 226 8.67 6.99 4.36
C ILE A 226 8.25 8.16 5.27
N VAL A 227 7.87 7.87 6.53
CA VAL A 227 7.44 8.90 7.47
C VAL A 227 8.56 9.91 7.71
N ASP A 228 9.79 9.43 7.93
CA ASP A 228 10.95 10.30 8.18
C ASP A 228 11.32 11.15 6.97
N ALA A 229 11.32 10.59 5.76
CA ALA A 229 11.68 11.32 4.55
C ALA A 229 10.72 12.46 4.22
N TYR A 230 9.42 12.28 4.50
CA TYR A 230 8.40 13.27 4.17
C TYR A 230 8.03 14.19 5.33
N CYS A 231 8.21 13.76 6.58
CA CYS A 231 7.78 14.46 7.80
C CYS A 231 8.85 14.41 8.91
N HIS A 232 10.13 14.59 8.56
CA HIS A 232 11.28 14.42 9.46
C HIS A 232 11.10 15.08 10.84
N GLU A 233 10.60 16.32 10.89
CA GLU A 233 10.50 17.07 12.14
C GLU A 233 9.53 16.45 13.16
N ILE A 234 8.55 15.66 12.71
CA ILE A 234 7.49 15.06 13.53
C ILE A 234 7.46 13.53 13.39
N SER A 235 8.51 12.92 12.82
CA SER A 235 8.51 11.52 12.40
C SER A 235 8.33 10.55 13.58
N ASP A 236 8.97 10.81 14.71
CA ASP A 236 8.86 10.00 15.94
C ASP A 236 7.44 9.96 16.51
N ASP A 237 6.68 11.04 16.34
CA ASP A 237 5.31 11.16 16.84
C ASP A 237 4.30 10.59 15.84
N LEU A 238 4.56 10.77 14.53
CA LEU A 238 3.68 10.33 13.45
C LEU A 238 3.84 8.84 13.11
N PHE A 239 5.05 8.29 13.21
CA PHE A 239 5.35 6.91 12.81
C PHE A 239 4.52 5.86 13.57
N PRO A 240 4.40 5.90 14.92
CA PRO A 240 3.59 4.93 15.66
C PRO A 240 2.13 4.90 15.22
N ILE A 241 1.58 6.07 14.86
CA ILE A 241 0.20 6.21 14.39
C ILE A 241 0.04 5.53 13.03
N VAL A 242 0.90 5.87 12.07
CA VAL A 242 0.89 5.28 10.73
C VAL A 242 1.09 3.76 10.79
N LEU A 243 2.03 3.29 11.63
CA LEU A 243 2.30 1.87 11.82
C LEU A 243 1.09 1.13 12.37
N SER A 244 0.38 1.72 13.33
CA SER A 244 -0.85 1.13 13.89
C SER A 244 -1.95 0.96 12.83
N LEU A 245 -2.19 1.99 12.02
CA LEU A 245 -3.20 1.95 10.96
C LEU A 245 -2.81 1.00 9.81
N TRP A 246 -1.51 0.86 9.53
CA TRP A 246 -1.01 -0.14 8.60
C TRP A 246 -1.21 -1.57 9.14
N ASN A 247 -0.90 -1.83 10.42
CA ASN A 247 -1.15 -3.12 11.07
C ASN A 247 -2.65 -3.47 11.08
N GLY A 248 -3.51 -2.46 11.25
CA GLY A 248 -4.97 -2.57 11.13
C GLY A 248 -5.50 -2.76 9.71
N ARG A 249 -4.62 -2.80 8.69
CA ARG A 249 -4.96 -2.92 7.26
C ARG A 249 -5.80 -1.77 6.70
N GLU A 250 -5.69 -0.59 7.27
CA GLU A 250 -6.37 0.62 6.78
C GLU A 250 -5.50 1.37 5.77
N LEU A 251 -4.19 1.39 6.02
CA LEU A 251 -3.21 2.06 5.16
C LEU A 251 -2.42 1.03 4.35
N ASN A 252 -3.05 0.42 3.35
CA ASN A 252 -2.42 -0.71 2.64
C ASN A 252 -1.41 -0.31 1.55
N THR A 253 -1.35 0.96 1.16
CA THR A 253 -0.53 1.45 0.04
C THR A 253 0.36 2.62 0.45
N VAL A 254 1.46 2.86 -0.27
CA VAL A 254 2.29 4.07 -0.08
C VAL A 254 1.45 5.33 -0.26
N SER A 255 0.57 5.36 -1.28
CA SER A 255 -0.30 6.52 -1.52
C SER A 255 -1.25 6.77 -0.35
N SER A 256 -1.87 5.75 0.24
CA SER A 256 -2.77 5.92 1.39
C SER A 256 -2.01 6.43 2.62
N ILE A 257 -0.78 5.94 2.86
CA ILE A 257 0.09 6.44 3.93
C ILE A 257 0.37 7.93 3.74
N LEU A 258 0.83 8.32 2.56
CA LEU A 258 1.14 9.73 2.26
C LEU A 258 -0.10 10.64 2.35
N GLN A 259 -1.25 10.17 1.90
CA GLN A 259 -2.51 10.93 2.00
C GLN A 259 -2.96 11.12 3.45
N PHE A 260 -2.86 10.08 4.27
CA PHE A 260 -3.16 10.15 5.70
C PHE A 260 -2.25 11.15 6.40
N MET A 261 -0.93 11.00 6.24
CA MET A 261 0.05 11.91 6.85
C MET A 261 -0.23 13.36 6.46
N LYS A 262 -0.50 13.62 5.18
CA LYS A 262 -0.83 14.96 4.69
C LYS A 262 -2.11 15.50 5.35
N SER A 263 -3.18 14.70 5.40
CA SER A 263 -4.46 15.11 5.97
C SER A 263 -4.33 15.48 7.45
N GLU A 264 -3.68 14.63 8.25
CA GLU A 264 -3.51 14.88 9.68
C GLU A 264 -2.63 16.10 9.95
N VAL A 265 -1.53 16.23 9.21
CA VAL A 265 -0.62 17.37 9.38
C VAL A 265 -1.29 18.67 8.94
N GLU A 266 -1.98 18.71 7.80
CA GLU A 266 -2.71 19.91 7.37
C GLU A 266 -3.84 20.31 8.34
N LYS A 267 -4.48 19.33 8.99
CA LYS A 267 -5.50 19.58 10.02
C LYS A 267 -4.86 20.21 11.25
N PHE A 268 -3.82 19.60 11.81
CA PHE A 268 -3.18 20.13 13.02
C PHE A 268 -2.40 21.42 12.76
N GLU A 269 -1.81 21.62 11.58
CA GLU A 269 -1.20 22.89 11.19
C GLU A 269 -2.24 24.04 11.23
N LYS A 270 -3.49 23.79 10.80
CA LYS A 270 -4.57 24.79 10.89
C LYS A 270 -4.97 25.07 12.33
N GLU A 271 -5.12 24.04 13.15
CA GLU A 271 -5.45 24.19 14.57
C GLU A 271 -4.34 24.92 15.35
N CYS A 272 -3.09 24.66 15.00
CA CYS A 272 -1.89 25.24 15.59
C CYS A 272 -1.45 26.57 14.94
N SER A 273 -2.21 27.12 14.00
CA SER A 273 -1.83 28.31 13.22
C SER A 273 -1.55 29.56 14.07
N ASN A 274 -2.14 29.65 15.26
CA ASN A 274 -1.94 30.74 16.21
C ASN A 274 -0.84 30.45 17.25
N SER A 275 -0.20 29.27 17.20
CA SER A 275 0.90 28.91 18.11
C SER A 275 2.19 29.65 17.71
N GLN A 276 2.94 30.10 18.72
CA GLN A 276 4.28 30.66 18.52
C GLN A 276 5.30 29.59 18.06
N ASP A 277 5.00 28.32 18.35
CA ASP A 277 5.73 27.15 17.87
C ASP A 277 4.73 26.15 17.27
N VAL A 278 4.54 26.23 15.95
CA VAL A 278 3.57 25.41 15.23
C VAL A 278 4.00 23.94 15.23
N VAL A 279 5.29 23.66 15.12
CA VAL A 279 5.82 22.28 15.06
C VAL A 279 5.55 21.56 16.38
N ASN A 280 5.92 22.15 17.51
CA ASN A 280 5.67 21.53 18.81
C ASN A 280 4.18 21.41 19.13
N CYS A 281 3.36 22.40 18.76
CA CYS A 281 1.92 22.28 18.89
C CYS A 281 1.36 21.10 18.08
N VAL A 282 1.83 20.88 16.84
CA VAL A 282 1.42 19.73 16.03
C VAL A 282 1.87 18.41 16.65
N LYS A 283 3.09 18.33 17.21
CA LYS A 283 3.56 17.15 17.96
C LYS A 283 2.67 16.84 19.16
N GLU A 284 2.32 17.86 19.94
CA GLU A 284 1.42 17.71 21.08
C GLU A 284 0.04 17.25 20.64
N LYS A 285 -0.51 17.84 19.57
CA LYS A 285 -1.81 17.43 19.01
C LYS A 285 -1.81 15.99 18.51
N LEU A 286 -0.74 15.55 17.83
CA LEU A 286 -0.56 14.16 17.40
C LEU A 286 -0.49 13.21 18.61
N LYS A 287 0.21 13.58 19.67
CA LYS A 287 0.22 12.77 20.91
C LYS A 287 -1.16 12.72 21.54
N GLU A 288 -1.81 13.87 21.68
CA GLU A 288 -3.13 13.98 22.30
C GLU A 288 -4.22 13.21 21.55
N SER A 289 -4.18 13.18 20.21
CA SER A 289 -5.18 12.49 19.39
C SER A 289 -5.05 10.97 19.44
N HIS A 290 -3.90 10.47 19.91
CA HIS A 290 -3.54 9.05 19.89
C HIS A 290 -3.13 8.50 21.27
N SER A 291 -3.43 9.25 22.33
CA SER A 291 -3.27 8.85 23.74
C SER A 291 -4.61 8.82 24.47
N LEU A 292 -4.76 7.89 25.41
CA LEU A 292 -5.89 7.87 26.34
C LEU A 292 -5.71 9.02 27.34
N LYS A 293 -6.67 9.95 27.40
CA LYS A 293 -6.55 11.14 28.27
C LYS A 293 -6.89 10.81 29.71
N ASN A 294 -7.86 9.94 29.90
CA ASN A 294 -8.31 9.48 31.21
C ASN A 294 -8.75 8.00 31.10
N PRO A 295 -7.81 7.06 31.25
CA PRO A 295 -8.08 5.64 31.02
C PRO A 295 -9.23 5.07 31.85
N GLU A 296 -9.50 5.60 33.04
CA GLU A 296 -10.61 5.15 33.88
C GLU A 296 -11.98 5.57 33.32
N GLU A 297 -12.11 6.83 32.90
CA GLU A 297 -13.35 7.33 32.28
C GLU A 297 -13.57 6.69 30.90
N GLU A 298 -12.49 6.59 30.12
CA GLU A 298 -12.48 5.95 28.81
C GLU A 298 -12.81 4.45 28.92
N SER A 299 -12.35 3.75 29.96
CA SER A 299 -12.76 2.38 30.25
C SER A 299 -14.27 2.28 30.48
N LYS A 300 -14.83 3.15 31.33
CA LYS A 300 -16.29 3.17 31.62
C LYS A 300 -17.12 3.49 30.39
N GLN A 301 -16.63 4.39 29.53
CA GLN A 301 -17.26 4.72 28.26
C GLN A 301 -17.25 3.51 27.32
N LEU A 302 -16.11 2.85 27.17
CA LEU A 302 -15.98 1.64 26.36
C LEU A 302 -16.89 0.50 26.88
N GLU A 303 -16.97 0.29 28.21
CA GLU A 303 -17.93 -0.66 28.79
C GLU A 303 -19.37 -0.35 28.38
N LYS A 304 -19.76 0.93 28.38
CA LYS A 304 -21.11 1.34 27.98
C LYS A 304 -21.36 0.98 26.52
N MET A 305 -20.42 1.32 25.63
CA MET A 305 -20.52 0.99 24.21
C MET A 305 -20.63 -0.52 23.98
N ILE A 306 -19.84 -1.33 24.71
CA ILE A 306 -19.92 -2.79 24.65
C ILE A 306 -21.29 -3.29 25.10
N ARG A 307 -21.84 -2.78 26.20
CA ARG A 307 -23.17 -3.17 26.69
C ARG A 307 -24.27 -2.81 25.69
N ASP A 308 -24.20 -1.63 25.09
CA ASP A 308 -25.17 -1.16 24.11
C ASP A 308 -25.13 -2.05 22.85
N LEU A 309 -23.94 -2.41 22.38
CA LEU A 309 -23.75 -3.31 21.24
C LEU A 309 -24.11 -4.77 21.56
N LEU A 310 -23.76 -5.28 22.72
CA LEU A 310 -24.21 -6.61 23.18
C LEU A 310 -25.74 -6.70 23.20
N SER A 311 -26.41 -5.61 23.60
CA SER A 311 -27.87 -5.56 23.63
C SER A 311 -28.49 -5.66 22.23
N SER A 312 -27.86 -5.07 21.21
CA SER A 312 -28.32 -5.19 19.82
C SER A 312 -28.04 -6.58 19.21
N LEU A 313 -26.99 -7.26 19.66
CA LEU A 313 -26.58 -8.59 19.20
C LEU A 313 -27.28 -9.77 19.92
N THR A 314 -28.20 -9.49 20.85
CA THR A 314 -28.86 -10.52 21.69
C THR A 314 -29.52 -11.64 20.90
N LYS A 315 -30.19 -11.32 19.79
CA LYS A 315 -30.87 -12.31 18.94
C LYS A 315 -29.89 -13.20 18.17
N GLU A 316 -28.81 -12.62 17.67
CA GLU A 316 -27.80 -13.33 16.87
C GLU A 316 -27.07 -14.38 17.72
N PHE A 317 -26.75 -14.04 18.97
CA PHE A 317 -25.93 -14.88 19.86
C PHE A 317 -26.72 -15.61 20.97
N GLN A 318 -28.06 -15.58 20.91
CA GLN A 318 -28.95 -16.21 21.90
C GLN A 318 -28.68 -15.75 23.34
N VAL A 319 -28.29 -14.48 23.51
CA VAL A 319 -28.09 -13.87 24.82
C VAL A 319 -29.48 -13.53 25.39
N THR A 320 -29.81 -14.10 26.55
CA THR A 320 -31.13 -13.93 27.17
C THR A 320 -31.22 -12.68 28.03
N TYR A 321 -30.08 -12.17 28.50
CA TYR A 321 -30.02 -10.96 29.31
C TYR A 321 -28.66 -10.28 29.21
N VAL A 322 -28.65 -8.95 29.11
CA VAL A 322 -27.46 -8.10 29.25
C VAL A 322 -27.74 -7.10 30.36
N HIS A 323 -26.84 -6.99 31.33
CA HIS A 323 -27.01 -6.06 32.43
C HIS A 323 -26.75 -4.63 31.95
N PRO A 324 -27.67 -3.67 32.19
CA PRO A 324 -27.60 -2.33 31.60
C PRO A 324 -26.51 -1.44 32.20
N ARG A 325 -25.92 -1.85 33.33
CA ARG A 325 -24.86 -1.13 34.06
C ARG A 325 -23.83 -2.12 34.58
N GLY A 326 -22.76 -1.63 35.22
CA GLY A 326 -21.88 -2.51 35.98
C GLY A 326 -22.64 -3.27 37.08
N LYS A 327 -22.32 -4.55 37.27
CA LYS A 327 -22.94 -5.40 38.29
C LYS A 327 -21.99 -5.63 39.46
N ARG A 328 -22.39 -5.20 40.66
CA ARG A 328 -21.63 -5.42 41.88
C ARG A 328 -21.83 -6.86 42.37
N VAL A 329 -20.74 -7.58 42.60
CA VAL A 329 -20.72 -8.95 43.11
C VAL A 329 -19.70 -9.09 44.23
N GLU A 330 -19.96 -9.99 45.17
CA GLU A 330 -19.03 -10.30 46.26
C GLU A 330 -18.21 -11.55 45.93
N VAL A 331 -16.90 -11.45 46.11
CA VAL A 331 -15.94 -12.54 45.89
C VAL A 331 -14.99 -12.58 47.08
N LYS A 332 -15.01 -13.69 47.83
CA LYS A 332 -14.15 -13.90 49.01
C LYS A 332 -14.17 -12.72 50.00
N GLY A 333 -15.34 -12.15 50.27
CA GLY A 333 -15.51 -11.02 51.20
C GLY A 333 -15.12 -9.64 50.66
N LYS A 334 -14.75 -9.53 49.37
CA LYS A 334 -14.51 -8.25 48.68
C LYS A 334 -15.55 -8.03 47.59
N TYR A 335 -15.93 -6.78 47.34
CA TYR A 335 -16.83 -6.44 46.25
C TYR A 335 -16.06 -6.03 45.00
N ILE A 336 -16.47 -6.55 43.85
CA ILE A 336 -16.03 -6.08 42.53
C ILE A 336 -17.25 -5.61 41.72
N THR A 337 -17.03 -4.65 40.82
CA THR A 337 -18.05 -4.23 39.86
C THR A 337 -17.69 -4.78 38.49
N LEU A 338 -18.46 -5.75 38.04
CA LEU A 338 -18.32 -6.33 36.70
C LEU A 338 -18.82 -5.32 35.68
N GLY A 339 -17.92 -4.81 34.84
CA GLY A 339 -18.27 -3.87 33.77
C GLY A 339 -19.22 -4.46 32.74
N ILE A 340 -19.07 -5.75 32.45
CA ILE A 340 -19.90 -6.51 31.51
C ILE A 340 -20.46 -7.74 32.22
N PHE A 341 -21.78 -7.92 32.18
CA PHE A 341 -22.45 -9.11 32.67
C PHE A 341 -23.61 -9.46 31.74
N PHE A 342 -23.63 -10.68 31.24
CA PHE A 342 -24.74 -11.20 30.44
C PHE A 342 -24.99 -12.68 30.71
N ILE A 343 -26.20 -13.14 30.38
CA ILE A 343 -26.63 -14.52 30.55
C ILE A 343 -26.89 -15.13 29.18
N LYS A 344 -26.32 -16.31 28.96
CA LYS A 344 -26.52 -17.12 27.76
C LYS A 344 -26.59 -18.59 28.17
N ASP A 345 -27.57 -19.32 27.64
CA ASP A 345 -27.78 -20.76 27.90
C ASP A 345 -27.80 -21.13 29.39
N GLY A 346 -28.33 -20.24 30.24
CA GLY A 346 -28.42 -20.45 31.68
C GLY A 346 -27.10 -20.25 32.45
N ASN A 347 -26.04 -19.76 31.80
CA ASN A 347 -24.75 -19.48 32.40
C ASN A 347 -24.42 -17.97 32.39
N ALA A 348 -23.62 -17.54 33.36
CA ALA A 348 -23.12 -16.18 33.48
C ALA A 348 -21.82 -15.99 32.68
N TYR A 349 -21.76 -14.88 31.95
CA TYR A 349 -20.56 -14.40 31.28
C TYR A 349 -20.21 -13.04 31.87
N VAL A 350 -18.96 -12.90 32.31
CA VAL A 350 -18.51 -11.77 33.13
C VAL A 350 -17.26 -11.16 32.55
N GLY A 351 -17.22 -9.83 32.45
CA GLY A 351 -16.12 -9.11 31.83
C GLY A 351 -15.75 -7.83 32.57
N LEU A 352 -14.48 -7.47 32.50
CA LEU A 352 -13.95 -6.15 32.89
C LEU A 352 -13.36 -5.44 31.66
N VAL A 353 -13.39 -4.12 31.67
CA VAL A 353 -12.67 -3.29 30.71
C VAL A 353 -11.67 -2.44 31.48
N LYS A 354 -10.39 -2.56 31.13
CA LYS A 354 -9.28 -1.85 31.79
C LYS A 354 -8.33 -1.29 30.75
N LEU A 355 -8.57 -0.04 30.36
CA LEU A 355 -7.62 0.74 29.59
C LEU A 355 -6.58 1.34 30.54
N LEU A 356 -5.32 1.36 30.12
CA LEU A 356 -4.15 1.75 30.91
C LEU A 356 -3.23 2.64 30.08
N ASN A 357 -2.64 3.63 30.73
CA ASN A 357 -1.58 4.47 30.16
C ASN A 357 -0.17 4.03 30.60
N ASP A 358 -0.11 3.20 31.63
CA ASP A 358 1.09 2.86 32.37
C ASP A 358 1.46 1.37 32.26
N ASP A 359 2.71 1.06 32.60
CA ASP A 359 3.28 -0.30 32.62
C ASP A 359 2.76 -1.13 33.83
N ARG A 360 1.53 -0.91 34.29
CA ARG A 360 0.94 -1.69 35.37
C ARG A 360 0.82 -3.15 34.95
N THR A 361 1.41 -4.02 35.76
CA THR A 361 1.40 -5.46 35.56
C THR A 361 0.31 -6.15 36.36
N ASP A 362 -0.23 -5.52 37.40
CA ASP A 362 -1.17 -6.15 38.33
C ASP A 362 -2.38 -5.25 38.61
N ASP A 363 -3.57 -5.86 38.69
CA ASP A 363 -4.83 -5.21 39.06
C ASP A 363 -5.65 -6.14 39.98
N ASP A 364 -6.08 -5.62 41.13
CA ASP A 364 -6.80 -6.39 42.16
C ASP A 364 -8.19 -6.86 41.70
N GLU A 365 -8.88 -6.09 40.85
CA GLU A 365 -10.19 -6.49 40.32
C GLU A 365 -10.04 -7.64 39.33
N VAL A 366 -8.96 -7.65 38.53
CA VAL A 366 -8.63 -8.76 37.63
C VAL A 366 -8.32 -10.04 38.40
N LYS A 367 -7.56 -9.93 39.49
CA LYS A 367 -7.30 -11.06 40.39
C LYS A 367 -8.59 -11.60 41.00
N LEU A 368 -9.49 -10.72 41.44
CA LEU A 368 -10.79 -11.14 42.01
C LEU A 368 -11.72 -11.75 40.95
N LEU A 369 -11.70 -11.26 39.71
CA LEU A 369 -12.47 -11.82 38.60
C LEU A 369 -12.15 -13.30 38.39
N SER A 370 -10.87 -13.69 38.43
CA SER A 370 -10.42 -15.08 38.27
C SER A 370 -11.06 -16.05 39.27
N MET A 371 -11.43 -15.56 40.47
CA MET A 371 -11.96 -16.36 41.57
C MET A 371 -13.50 -16.40 41.60
N LEU A 372 -14.18 -15.72 40.67
CA LEU A 372 -15.64 -15.62 40.65
C LEU A 372 -16.25 -16.87 40.02
N GLU A 373 -16.90 -17.73 40.81
CA GLU A 373 -17.49 -18.99 40.33
C GLU A 373 -18.97 -18.88 39.94
N LYS A 374 -19.71 -18.01 40.62
CA LYS A 374 -21.15 -17.83 40.43
C LYS A 374 -21.54 -16.37 40.56
N VAL A 375 -22.64 -15.98 39.93
CA VAL A 375 -23.24 -14.67 40.03
C VAL A 375 -24.71 -14.79 40.39
N GLU A 376 -25.13 -14.19 41.50
CA GLU A 376 -26.54 -14.07 41.84
C GLU A 376 -27.21 -12.99 40.96
N HIS A 377 -28.32 -13.32 40.32
CA HIS A 377 -29.18 -12.38 39.62
C HIS A 377 -30.64 -12.73 39.84
N GLU A 378 -31.46 -11.76 40.27
CA GLU A 378 -32.89 -11.96 40.50
C GLU A 378 -33.20 -13.16 41.41
N LYS A 379 -32.41 -13.32 42.49
CA LYS A 379 -32.51 -14.43 43.46
C LYS A 379 -32.20 -15.82 42.88
N LYS A 380 -31.58 -15.89 41.70
CA LYS A 380 -31.08 -17.13 41.09
C LYS A 380 -29.56 -17.06 40.95
N GLU A 381 -28.87 -18.13 41.33
CA GLU A 381 -27.43 -18.28 41.09
C GLU A 381 -27.17 -18.79 39.67
N TYR A 382 -26.30 -18.09 38.94
CA TYR A 382 -25.82 -18.50 37.63
C TYR A 382 -24.34 -18.89 37.74
N PRO A 383 -23.93 -20.11 37.31
CA PRO A 383 -22.52 -20.45 37.25
C PRO A 383 -21.81 -19.63 36.17
N VAL A 384 -20.57 -19.22 36.46
CA VAL A 384 -19.76 -18.44 35.51
C VAL A 384 -19.08 -19.39 34.53
N GLU A 385 -19.48 -19.31 33.26
CA GLU A 385 -18.89 -20.11 32.17
C GLU A 385 -17.61 -19.47 31.65
N LYS A 386 -17.61 -18.15 31.46
CA LYS A 386 -16.45 -17.39 30.95
C LYS A 386 -16.23 -16.10 31.71
N ARG A 387 -14.95 -15.83 31.94
CA ARG A 387 -14.40 -14.58 32.47
C ARG A 387 -13.53 -13.98 31.40
N PHE A 388 -13.63 -12.68 31.16
CA PHE A 388 -12.77 -12.02 30.20
C PHE A 388 -12.40 -10.61 30.64
N ILE A 389 -11.29 -10.10 30.10
CA ILE A 389 -10.88 -8.71 30.26
C ILE A 389 -10.55 -8.12 28.90
N ILE A 390 -11.07 -6.93 28.63
CA ILE A 390 -10.70 -6.13 27.47
C ILE A 390 -9.73 -5.05 27.95
N THR A 391 -8.51 -5.04 27.41
CA THR A 391 -7.44 -4.14 27.86
C THR A 391 -6.51 -3.77 26.72
N ASN A 392 -5.82 -2.63 26.85
CA ASN A 392 -4.72 -2.25 25.97
C ASN A 392 -3.32 -2.53 26.51
N SER A 393 -3.21 -3.12 27.71
CA SER A 393 -1.92 -3.48 28.29
C SER A 393 -1.55 -4.93 28.03
N GLN A 394 -0.49 -5.16 27.25
CA GLN A 394 0.11 -6.48 27.08
C GLN A 394 0.77 -7.00 28.36
N LYS A 395 1.26 -6.10 29.22
CA LYS A 395 1.99 -6.44 30.45
C LYS A 395 1.08 -6.79 31.62
N LEU A 396 -0.23 -6.48 31.53
CA LEU A 396 -1.19 -6.83 32.56
C LEU A 396 -1.27 -8.35 32.73
N ASN A 397 -0.99 -8.81 33.94
CA ASN A 397 -0.99 -10.21 34.33
C ASN A 397 -2.43 -10.68 34.53
N VAL A 398 -2.81 -11.68 33.75
CA VAL A 398 -4.17 -12.23 33.72
C VAL A 398 -4.07 -13.73 33.98
N ASP A 399 -4.79 -14.21 34.98
CA ASP A 399 -4.86 -15.63 35.30
C ASP A 399 -5.40 -16.43 34.09
N SER A 400 -4.90 -17.65 33.88
CA SER A 400 -5.31 -18.55 32.79
C SER A 400 -6.83 -18.83 32.71
N THR A 401 -7.55 -18.63 33.82
CA THR A 401 -9.00 -18.79 33.90
C THR A 401 -9.79 -17.60 33.32
N VAL A 402 -9.11 -16.49 33.01
CA VAL A 402 -9.68 -15.26 32.43
C VAL A 402 -9.13 -15.08 31.02
N THR A 403 -10.02 -14.97 30.03
CA THR A 403 -9.65 -14.68 28.65
C THR A 403 -9.21 -13.22 28.53
N LYS A 404 -7.97 -13.00 28.12
CA LYS A 404 -7.46 -11.65 27.82
C LYS A 404 -7.76 -11.28 26.37
N VAL A 405 -8.50 -10.21 26.17
CA VAL A 405 -8.81 -9.61 24.87
C VAL A 405 -8.00 -8.32 24.77
N GLU A 406 -7.03 -8.32 23.87
CA GLU A 406 -6.14 -7.17 23.70
C GLU A 406 -6.65 -6.26 22.59
N LEU A 407 -6.72 -4.96 22.90
CA LEU A 407 -6.93 -3.87 21.96
C LEU A 407 -5.67 -3.01 21.97
N THR A 408 -5.14 -2.61 20.84
CA THR A 408 -4.17 -1.53 20.81
C THR A 408 -4.78 -0.25 21.39
N THR A 409 -3.95 0.63 21.98
CA THR A 409 -4.39 1.95 22.46
C THR A 409 -5.14 2.72 21.36
N MET A 410 -4.70 2.55 20.11
CA MET A 410 -5.32 3.11 18.93
C MET A 410 -6.70 2.56 18.62
N GLU A 411 -6.89 1.23 18.64
CA GLU A 411 -8.22 0.62 18.51
C GLU A 411 -9.16 1.15 19.59
N ALA A 412 -8.71 1.22 20.84
CA ALA A 412 -9.52 1.74 21.94
C ALA A 412 -9.95 3.20 21.71
N ILE A 413 -9.03 4.08 21.30
CA ILE A 413 -9.33 5.49 21.02
C ILE A 413 -10.32 5.62 19.85
N ARG A 414 -10.15 4.86 18.78
CA ARG A 414 -11.06 4.91 17.62
C ARG A 414 -12.46 4.45 17.98
N ILE A 415 -12.59 3.37 18.76
CA ILE A 415 -13.88 2.93 19.29
C ILE A 415 -14.51 4.06 20.11
N LEU A 416 -13.76 4.69 21.02
CA LEU A 416 -14.24 5.79 21.86
C LEU A 416 -14.66 7.03 21.05
N GLN A 417 -14.07 7.22 19.87
CA GLN A 417 -14.43 8.29 18.93
C GLN A 417 -15.63 7.93 18.02
N GLY A 418 -16.18 6.72 18.14
CA GLY A 418 -17.42 6.31 17.46
C GLY A 418 -17.25 5.32 16.32
N ASP A 419 -16.06 4.74 16.13
CA ASP A 419 -15.86 3.66 15.17
C ASP A 419 -16.46 2.34 15.70
N SER A 420 -17.75 2.14 15.44
CA SER A 420 -18.51 1.00 15.95
C SER A 420 -18.20 -0.32 15.26
N GLU A 421 -17.64 -0.29 14.04
CA GLU A 421 -17.34 -1.50 13.26
C GLU A 421 -16.24 -2.33 13.94
N ILE A 422 -15.16 -1.68 14.37
CA ILE A 422 -14.06 -2.34 15.12
C ILE A 422 -14.60 -3.00 16.39
N LEU A 423 -15.46 -2.28 17.12
CA LEU A 423 -16.06 -2.80 18.35
C LEU A 423 -16.93 -4.03 18.07
N GLU A 424 -17.70 -4.00 16.98
CA GLU A 424 -18.56 -5.10 16.57
C GLU A 424 -17.77 -6.34 16.17
N GLU A 425 -16.73 -6.20 15.36
CA GLU A 425 -15.87 -7.32 14.96
C GLU A 425 -15.23 -8.00 16.18
N LYS A 426 -14.63 -7.21 17.08
CA LYS A 426 -13.99 -7.73 18.31
C LYS A 426 -15.02 -8.40 19.22
N LEU A 427 -16.19 -7.81 19.38
CA LEU A 427 -17.24 -8.39 20.22
C LEU A 427 -17.78 -9.70 19.63
N LYS A 428 -17.97 -9.77 18.31
CA LYS A 428 -18.33 -11.01 17.61
C LYS A 428 -17.27 -12.08 17.76
N GLU A 429 -15.98 -11.74 17.66
CA GLU A 429 -14.88 -12.67 17.92
C GLU A 429 -14.95 -13.26 19.33
N ILE A 430 -15.14 -12.40 20.35
CA ILE A 430 -15.32 -12.80 21.74
C ILE A 430 -16.50 -13.77 21.88
N LEU A 431 -17.69 -13.41 21.38
CA LEU A 431 -18.89 -14.22 21.50
C LEU A 431 -18.82 -15.55 20.70
N ASN A 432 -18.16 -15.55 19.55
CA ASN A 432 -17.90 -16.74 18.75
C ASN A 432 -16.94 -17.71 19.46
N SER A 433 -15.89 -17.18 20.10
CA SER A 433 -14.95 -17.98 20.89
C SER A 433 -15.63 -18.74 22.04
N PHE A 434 -16.80 -18.27 22.47
CA PHE A 434 -17.59 -18.87 23.55
C PHE A 434 -18.54 -19.97 23.07
N SER A 435 -18.78 -20.10 21.76
CA SER A 435 -19.80 -21.01 21.20
C SER A 435 -19.27 -22.40 20.81
N THR A 436 -17.99 -22.69 21.04
CA THR A 436 -17.27 -23.88 20.51
C THR A 436 -17.35 -25.16 21.36
N LYS A 437 -18.43 -25.40 22.12
CA LYS A 437 -18.57 -26.62 22.95
C LYS A 437 -19.74 -27.57 22.65
N THR A 438 -20.34 -27.50 21.45
CA THR A 438 -21.48 -28.37 21.10
C THR A 438 -21.33 -29.08 19.75
N SER A 439 -20.23 -29.82 19.53
CA SER A 439 -20.15 -30.75 18.38
C SER A 439 -19.36 -32.04 18.61
N SER A 440 -19.41 -32.62 19.81
CA SER A 440 -18.86 -33.96 20.04
C SER A 440 -19.66 -34.78 21.04
N ALA A 441 -20.93 -35.10 20.72
CA ALA A 441 -21.69 -36.14 21.43
C ALA A 441 -22.91 -36.62 20.64
N SER A 442 -22.70 -37.26 19.49
CA SER A 442 -23.72 -38.13 18.89
C SER A 442 -23.15 -38.95 17.72
N ALA A 443 -22.31 -39.93 18.03
CA ALA A 443 -21.98 -41.01 17.10
C ALA A 443 -21.62 -42.31 17.83
N VAL A 444 -22.45 -42.73 18.79
CA VAL A 444 -22.58 -44.13 19.27
C VAL A 444 -23.99 -44.17 19.91
N VAL A 445 -24.97 -45.05 19.59
CA VAL A 445 -25.01 -46.51 19.46
C VAL A 445 -26.32 -46.93 18.74
N SER A 446 -26.21 -47.90 17.82
CA SER A 446 -27.16 -48.97 17.38
C SER A 446 -28.63 -48.65 16.98
N THR A 447 -29.04 -49.08 15.78
CA THR A 447 -29.33 -50.49 15.39
C THR A 447 -29.08 -50.68 13.91
#